data_AF-A0AAD9MWM4-F1
#
_entry.id   AF-A0AAD9MWM4-F1
#
_cell.length_a   1.000
_cell.length_b   1.000
_cell.length_c   1.000
_cell.angle_alpha   90.00
_cell.angle_beta   90.00
_cell.angle_gamma   90.00
#
_symmetry.space_group_name_H-M   'P 1'
#
loop_
_entity.id
_entity.type
_entity.pdbx_description
1 polymer ?
#
loop_
_entity_poly.entity_id
_entity_poly.type
_entity_poly.pdbx_seq_one_letter_code
_entity_poly.pdbx_strand_id
1 'polypeptide(L)'
;MDYSNLSGNRTIIADVLCFRTVDRVPRTCIRRNTRRFSKIRYCGALKNNRGPFRKCLLKKRATGQNLYSTCMYDACANQRSTKLVKKLACDILQTFADQCGDKLLQRNWRNRTGCRCPGELEWTTCGRKCTRTCRQPTINCSFKCVARCQCPRSSPYQQGNSCFNKSMCQELQLWPSRV
;
A
#
# COMPACT_ATOMS: atom_id res chain seq x y z
N MET A 1 9.95 14.89 38.87
CA MET A 1 10.54 15.21 37.55
C MET A 1 9.42 15.50 36.59
N ASP A 2 9.59 16.57 35.83
CA ASP A 2 8.57 17.49 35.34
C ASP A 2 7.62 16.90 34.26
N TYR A 3 6.32 17.17 34.40
CA TYR A 3 5.25 16.81 33.47
C TYR A 3 4.85 18.06 32.68
N SER A 4 5.54 18.33 31.58
CA SER A 4 5.14 19.40 30.66
C SER A 4 5.48 19.00 29.22
N ASN A 5 4.47 19.13 28.33
CA ASN A 5 4.51 18.99 26.86
C ASN A 5 4.02 17.66 26.24
N LEU A 6 2.77 17.29 26.54
CA LEU A 6 1.94 16.55 25.56
C LEU A 6 0.79 17.44 25.11
N SER A 7 1.09 18.34 24.17
CA SER A 7 0.08 19.09 23.42
C SER A 7 -0.47 18.19 22.32
N GLY A 8 -1.51 17.43 22.65
CA GLY A 8 -2.28 16.63 21.71
C GLY A 8 -3.68 16.43 22.24
N ASN A 9 -4.60 17.27 21.76
CA ASN A 9 -5.99 17.34 22.18
C ASN A 9 -6.64 15.95 22.20
N ARG A 10 -7.13 15.54 23.38
CA ARG A 10 -7.97 14.35 23.55
C ARG A 10 -9.36 14.66 23.01
N THR A 11 -9.74 13.95 21.95
CA THR A 11 -11.14 13.59 21.75
C THR A 11 -11.18 12.08 21.69
N ILE A 12 -11.63 11.49 22.78
CA ILE A 12 -11.81 10.05 22.94
C ILE A 12 -13.09 9.70 22.20
N ILE A 13 -12.96 8.98 21.08
CA ILE A 13 -14.04 8.15 20.55
C ILE A 13 -13.56 6.71 20.69
N ALA A 14 -14.32 5.92 21.44
CA ALA A 14 -14.09 4.51 21.69
C ALA A 14 -14.12 3.68 20.39
N ASP A 15 -13.62 2.45 20.49
CA ASP A 15 -13.80 1.34 19.52
C ASP A 15 -12.74 1.08 18.45
N VAL A 16 -11.46 1.26 18.78
CA VAL A 16 -10.45 0.26 18.38
C VAL A 16 -9.45 0.10 19.52
N LEU A 17 -9.50 -1.04 20.19
CA LEU A 17 -8.44 -1.47 21.11
C LEU A 17 -7.12 -1.51 20.35
N CYS A 18 -6.35 -0.42 20.40
CA CYS A 18 -4.91 -0.47 20.19
C CYS A 18 -4.37 -1.19 21.42
N PHE A 19 -4.46 -2.53 21.41
CA PHE A 19 -4.13 -3.39 22.55
C PHE A 19 -2.76 -2.97 23.10
N ARG A 20 -2.78 -2.51 24.35
CA ARG A 20 -1.60 -2.27 25.18
C ARG A 20 -0.99 -3.60 25.64
N THR A 21 -0.69 -4.49 24.71
CA THR A 21 0.46 -5.39 24.92
C THR A 21 1.61 -4.71 24.20
N VAL A 22 2.42 -3.98 24.97
CA VAL A 22 3.75 -3.56 24.53
C VAL A 22 4.62 -4.83 24.48
N ASP A 23 4.26 -5.76 23.60
CA ASP A 23 5.27 -6.65 23.05
C ASP A 23 6.33 -5.70 22.50
N ARG A 24 7.56 -5.79 23.03
CA ARG A 24 8.67 -4.92 22.63
C ARG A 24 8.83 -5.02 21.12
N VAL A 25 8.19 -4.13 20.36
CA VAL A 25 8.29 -4.12 18.91
C VAL A 25 9.75 -3.80 18.62
N PRO A 26 10.51 -4.74 18.04
CA PRO A 26 11.93 -4.53 17.82
C PRO A 26 12.09 -3.37 16.83
N ARG A 27 12.60 -2.24 17.32
CA ARG A 27 12.89 -1.05 16.51
C ARG A 27 13.98 -1.30 15.46
N THR A 28 14.74 -2.37 15.63
CA THR A 28 15.80 -2.79 14.74
C THR A 28 15.53 -4.19 14.19
N CYS A 29 16.00 -4.41 12.97
CA CYS A 29 15.91 -5.72 12.34
C CYS A 29 16.97 -6.65 12.92
N ILE A 30 16.65 -7.94 13.05
CA ILE A 30 17.70 -8.96 13.16
C ILE A 30 18.60 -8.86 11.93
N ARG A 31 19.91 -9.14 12.09
CA ARG A 31 20.93 -8.96 11.04
C ARG A 31 20.53 -9.53 9.68
N ARG A 32 19.92 -10.73 9.66
CA ARG A 32 19.41 -11.38 8.44
C ARG A 32 18.33 -10.55 7.74
N ASN A 33 17.40 -10.00 8.51
CA ASN A 33 16.28 -9.20 7.99
C ASN A 33 16.74 -7.82 7.53
N THR A 34 17.73 -7.20 8.18
CA THR A 34 18.33 -5.94 7.72
C THR A 34 18.81 -6.06 6.28
N ARG A 35 19.57 -7.13 5.97
CA ARG A 35 20.06 -7.40 4.61
C ARG A 35 18.92 -7.72 3.65
N ARG A 36 17.91 -8.46 4.08
CA ARG A 36 16.76 -8.84 3.24
C ARG A 36 15.93 -7.63 2.84
N PHE A 37 15.53 -6.80 3.80
CA PHE A 37 14.64 -5.65 3.60
C PHE A 37 15.34 -4.45 2.95
N SER A 38 16.68 -4.42 3.00
CA SER A 38 17.48 -3.46 2.21
C SER A 38 17.53 -3.77 0.70
N LYS A 39 17.00 -4.90 0.23
CA LYS A 39 16.99 -5.25 -1.21
C LYS A 39 15.94 -4.43 -1.98
N ILE A 40 16.13 -4.31 -3.30
CA ILE A 40 15.27 -3.53 -4.21
C ILE A 40 13.79 -3.95 -4.17
N ARG A 41 13.51 -5.22 -3.85
CA ARG A 41 12.16 -5.78 -3.70
C ARG A 41 11.46 -5.37 -2.41
N TYR A 42 12.13 -4.67 -1.51
CA TYR A 42 11.60 -4.11 -0.26
C TYR A 42 11.95 -2.62 -0.24
N CYS A 43 12.71 -2.15 0.74
CA CYS A 43 13.02 -0.73 0.91
C CYS A 43 14.13 -0.23 -0.02
N GLY A 44 14.99 -1.13 -0.52
CA GLY A 44 16.22 -0.76 -1.24
C GLY A 44 16.04 0.09 -2.50
N ALA A 45 14.87 0.05 -3.13
CA ALA A 45 14.62 0.85 -4.33
C ALA A 45 14.67 2.38 -4.07
N LEU A 46 14.42 2.81 -2.83
CA LEU A 46 14.37 4.21 -2.40
C LEU A 46 15.75 4.87 -2.27
N LYS A 47 16.83 4.10 -2.31
CA LYS A 47 18.21 4.62 -2.24
C LYS A 47 19.10 4.12 -3.39
N ASN A 48 18.56 3.30 -4.28
CA ASN A 48 19.32 2.71 -5.37
C ASN A 48 19.37 3.66 -6.58
N ASN A 49 20.50 4.33 -6.78
CA ASN A 49 20.75 5.24 -7.91
C ASN A 49 20.86 4.53 -9.29
N ARG A 50 20.88 3.20 -9.33
CA ARG A 50 20.76 2.36 -10.54
C ARG A 50 19.40 1.63 -10.61
N GLY A 51 18.53 1.91 -9.65
CA GLY A 51 17.23 1.29 -9.47
C GLY A 51 16.13 1.89 -10.35
N PRO A 52 14.89 1.42 -10.18
CA PRO A 52 13.73 1.92 -10.93
C PRO A 52 13.48 3.42 -10.69
N PHE A 53 13.85 3.94 -9.53
CA PHE A 53 13.64 5.34 -9.18
C PHE A 53 14.84 6.25 -9.46
N ARG A 54 15.86 5.82 -10.22
CA ARG A 54 17.09 6.61 -10.49
C ARG A 54 16.79 8.06 -10.85
N LYS A 55 15.97 8.31 -11.88
CA LYS A 55 15.62 9.67 -12.33
C LYS A 55 14.93 10.49 -11.24
N CYS A 56 14.09 9.84 -10.45
CA CYS A 56 13.42 10.47 -9.32
C CYS A 56 14.40 10.90 -8.22
N LEU A 57 15.31 9.98 -7.86
CA LEU A 57 16.27 10.17 -6.79
C LEU A 57 17.26 11.30 -7.10
N LEU A 58 17.53 11.59 -8.37
CA LEU A 58 18.31 12.77 -8.77
C LEU A 58 17.63 14.09 -8.36
N LYS A 59 16.29 14.12 -8.35
CA LYS A 59 15.50 15.32 -8.01
C LYS A 59 15.02 15.33 -6.55
N LYS A 60 14.80 14.15 -5.95
CA LYS A 60 14.12 13.97 -4.65
C LYS A 60 14.92 13.05 -3.72
N ARG A 61 16.23 13.27 -3.62
CA ARG A 61 17.14 12.43 -2.81
C ARG A 61 16.75 12.38 -1.34
N ALA A 62 16.52 13.54 -0.71
CA ALA A 62 16.16 13.62 0.70
C ALA A 62 14.84 12.88 1.00
N THR A 63 13.84 13.04 0.13
CA THR A 63 12.57 12.30 0.22
C THR A 63 12.77 10.79 0.12
N GLY A 64 13.58 10.32 -0.84
CA GLY A 64 13.92 8.89 -0.95
C GLY A 64 14.62 8.34 0.28
N GLN A 65 15.55 9.10 0.88
CA GLN A 65 16.23 8.73 2.13
C GLN A 65 15.27 8.63 3.32
N ASN A 66 14.38 9.61 3.48
CA ASN A 66 13.38 9.60 4.56
C ASN A 66 12.43 8.41 4.43
N LEU A 67 11.89 8.19 3.23
CA LEU A 67 11.02 7.03 2.96
C LEU A 67 11.74 5.70 3.14
N TYR A 68 13.04 5.62 2.81
CA TYR A 68 13.85 4.43 3.07
C TYR A 68 13.92 4.11 4.56
N SER A 69 14.18 5.13 5.39
CA SER A 69 14.25 4.98 6.84
C SER A 69 12.90 4.55 7.43
N THR A 70 11.80 5.19 7.01
CA THR A 70 10.43 4.79 7.39
C THR A 70 10.14 3.34 6.98
N CYS A 71 10.48 2.96 5.74
CA CYS A 71 10.27 1.60 5.26
C CYS A 71 11.04 0.58 6.09
N MET A 72 12.31 0.86 6.42
CA MET A 72 13.10 -0.05 7.25
C MET A 72 12.52 -0.15 8.66
N TYR A 73 12.05 0.95 9.24
CA TYR A 73 11.40 0.94 10.56
C TYR A 73 10.16 0.02 10.57
N ASP A 74 9.22 0.24 9.64
CA ASP A 74 8.01 -0.57 9.52
C ASP A 74 8.34 -2.04 9.21
N ALA A 75 9.35 -2.28 8.37
CA ALA A 75 9.82 -3.61 8.04
C ALA A 75 10.40 -4.34 9.26
N CYS A 76 11.16 -3.65 10.11
CA CYS A 76 11.74 -4.23 11.31
C CYS A 76 10.68 -4.48 12.39
N ALA A 77 9.72 -3.57 12.55
CA ALA A 77 8.57 -3.76 13.44
C ALA A 77 7.74 -4.99 13.06
N ASN A 78 7.60 -5.25 11.75
CA ASN A 78 6.79 -6.34 11.21
C ASN A 78 7.62 -7.55 10.75
N GLN A 79 8.88 -7.65 11.18
CA GLN A 79 9.86 -8.57 10.60
C GLN A 79 9.54 -10.06 10.74
N ARG A 80 8.57 -10.42 11.59
CA ARG A 80 8.02 -11.78 11.73
C ARG A 80 7.15 -12.19 10.52
N SER A 81 6.53 -11.23 9.82
CA SER A 81 5.67 -11.49 8.66
C SER A 81 6.24 -10.87 7.39
N THR A 82 6.94 -11.68 6.60
CA THR A 82 7.56 -11.18 5.35
C THR A 82 6.53 -10.75 4.30
N LYS A 83 5.30 -11.29 4.37
CA LYS A 83 4.15 -10.87 3.55
C LYS A 83 3.70 -9.46 3.92
N LEU A 84 3.56 -9.17 5.21
CA LEU A 84 3.20 -7.84 5.70
C LEU A 84 4.30 -6.81 5.40
N VAL A 85 5.57 -7.16 5.65
CA VAL A 85 6.70 -6.30 5.28
C VAL A 85 6.74 -6.01 3.79
N LYS A 86 6.43 -7.01 2.95
CA LYS A 86 6.35 -6.81 1.50
C LYS A 86 5.24 -5.82 1.13
N LYS A 87 4.06 -5.95 1.74
CA LYS A 87 2.93 -5.03 1.56
C LYS A 87 3.33 -3.60 1.94
N LEU A 88 3.82 -3.39 3.17
CA LEU A 88 4.23 -2.08 3.68
C LEU A 88 5.33 -1.44 2.82
N ALA A 89 6.34 -2.21 2.42
CA ALA A 89 7.37 -1.70 1.52
C ALA A 89 6.78 -1.24 0.18
N CYS A 90 5.88 -2.02 -0.41
CA CYS A 90 5.23 -1.64 -1.66
C CYS A 90 4.36 -0.38 -1.54
N ASP A 91 3.70 -0.18 -0.40
CA ASP A 91 2.92 1.03 -0.13
C ASP A 91 3.83 2.27 -0.08
N ILE A 92 5.00 2.18 0.58
CA ILE A 92 5.97 3.28 0.61
C ILE A 92 6.61 3.54 -0.76
N LEU A 93 6.90 2.48 -1.53
CA LEU A 93 7.39 2.63 -2.90
C LEU A 93 6.36 3.31 -3.81
N GLN A 94 5.07 3.05 -3.60
CA GLN A 94 3.99 3.74 -4.30
C GLN A 94 3.96 5.22 -3.94
N THR A 95 4.07 5.57 -2.64
CA THR A 95 4.18 6.98 -2.20
C THR A 95 5.32 7.72 -2.91
N PHE A 96 6.49 7.09 -3.02
CA PHE A 96 7.61 7.71 -3.73
C PHE A 96 7.36 7.83 -5.23
N ALA A 97 6.72 6.83 -5.85
CA ALA A 97 6.32 6.88 -7.25
C ALA A 97 5.36 8.04 -7.53
N ASP A 98 4.36 8.26 -6.66
CA ASP A 98 3.36 9.32 -6.79
C ASP A 98 3.99 10.71 -6.66
N GLN A 99 4.89 10.88 -5.69
CA GLN A 99 5.61 12.15 -5.50
C GLN A 99 6.58 12.48 -6.63
N CYS A 100 6.89 11.53 -7.50
CA CYS A 100 7.88 11.74 -8.53
C CYS A 100 7.38 12.53 -9.74
N GLY A 101 6.10 12.42 -10.07
CA GLY A 101 5.49 13.09 -11.24
C GLY A 101 6.01 12.62 -12.61
N ASP A 102 6.91 11.63 -12.68
CA ASP A 102 7.48 11.13 -13.93
C ASP A 102 6.59 10.01 -14.51
N LYS A 103 5.90 10.29 -15.62
CA LYS A 103 5.09 9.32 -16.38
C LYS A 103 5.89 8.08 -16.79
N LEU A 104 7.22 8.20 -16.96
CA LEU A 104 8.10 7.08 -17.32
C LEU A 104 8.35 6.12 -16.15
N LEU A 105 8.21 6.56 -14.89
CA LEU A 105 8.31 5.67 -13.73
C LEU A 105 7.14 4.69 -13.68
N GLN A 106 5.94 5.12 -14.10
CA GLN A 106 4.73 4.30 -14.04
C GLN A 106 4.83 3.01 -14.85
N ARG A 107 5.74 2.90 -15.83
CA ARG A 107 5.78 1.73 -16.71
C ARG A 107 6.43 0.49 -16.11
N ASN A 108 7.39 0.57 -15.16
CA ASN A 108 8.14 -0.64 -14.78
C ASN A 108 8.69 -0.76 -13.35
N TRP A 109 8.49 0.21 -12.45
CA TRP A 109 9.00 0.06 -11.08
C TRP A 109 8.36 -1.12 -10.35
N ARG A 110 7.04 -1.34 -10.53
CA ARG A 110 6.29 -2.45 -9.90
C ARG A 110 6.83 -3.81 -10.27
N ASN A 111 7.21 -4.01 -11.53
CA ASN A 111 7.83 -5.25 -12.00
C ASN A 111 9.23 -5.42 -11.41
N ARG A 112 10.06 -4.38 -11.44
CA ARG A 112 11.44 -4.44 -10.91
C ARG A 112 11.51 -4.63 -9.39
N THR A 113 10.48 -4.23 -8.65
CA THR A 113 10.41 -4.42 -7.19
C THR A 113 9.54 -5.59 -6.78
N GLY A 114 8.80 -6.22 -7.71
CA GLY A 114 7.81 -7.24 -7.40
C GLY A 114 6.63 -6.72 -6.57
N CYS A 115 6.28 -5.44 -6.71
CA CYS A 115 5.10 -4.82 -6.10
C CYS A 115 3.91 -4.88 -7.06
N ARG A 116 3.51 -6.11 -7.40
CA ARG A 116 2.35 -6.37 -8.26
C ARG A 116 1.06 -6.30 -7.45
N CYS A 117 -0.05 -6.10 -8.15
CA CYS A 117 -1.37 -6.18 -7.53
C CYS A 117 -1.65 -7.61 -7.04
N PRO A 118 -2.34 -7.78 -5.90
CA PRO A 118 -2.64 -9.10 -5.37
C PRO A 118 -3.84 -9.72 -6.09
N GLY A 119 -3.83 -11.06 -6.22
CA GLY A 119 -4.91 -11.83 -6.83
C GLY A 119 -5.19 -11.43 -8.27
N GLU A 120 -6.47 -11.19 -8.58
CA GLU A 120 -6.98 -10.87 -9.91
C GLU A 120 -7.05 -9.36 -10.18
N LEU A 121 -6.55 -8.54 -9.25
CA LEU A 121 -6.54 -7.10 -9.42
C LEU A 121 -5.48 -6.69 -10.44
N GLU A 122 -5.82 -5.70 -11.25
CA GLU A 122 -4.93 -5.09 -12.23
C GLU A 122 -4.50 -3.69 -11.79
N TRP A 123 -3.27 -3.33 -12.12
CA TRP A 123 -2.79 -1.98 -11.87
C TRP A 123 -3.37 -1.01 -12.90
N THR A 124 -3.94 0.09 -12.42
CA THR A 124 -4.34 1.21 -13.26
C THR A 124 -3.73 2.50 -12.72
N THR A 125 -3.38 3.40 -13.63
CA THR A 125 -2.95 4.76 -13.29
C THR A 125 -4.14 5.69 -13.07
N CYS A 126 -5.34 5.27 -13.48
CA CYS A 126 -6.58 6.02 -13.40
C CYS A 126 -7.74 5.05 -13.07
N GLY A 127 -7.85 4.69 -11.79
CA GLY A 127 -8.90 3.85 -11.25
C GLY A 127 -9.93 4.62 -10.45
N ARG A 128 -11.04 3.95 -10.10
CA ARG A 128 -12.10 4.56 -9.28
C ARG A 128 -11.63 4.69 -7.83
N LYS A 129 -11.99 5.78 -7.15
CA LYS A 129 -11.69 5.93 -5.72
C LYS A 129 -12.44 4.92 -4.86
N CYS A 130 -13.67 4.60 -5.22
CA CYS A 130 -14.47 3.61 -4.52
C CYS A 130 -14.38 2.25 -5.19
N THR A 131 -14.39 1.21 -4.36
CA THR A 131 -14.45 -0.18 -4.79
C THR A 131 -15.92 -0.59 -4.90
N ARG A 132 -16.34 -1.13 -6.05
CA ARG A 132 -17.65 -1.77 -6.20
C ARG A 132 -17.56 -3.20 -5.69
N THR A 133 -18.58 -3.66 -4.98
CA THR A 133 -18.70 -5.05 -4.54
C THR A 133 -19.99 -5.64 -5.10
N CYS A 134 -20.16 -6.97 -5.05
CA CYS A 134 -21.43 -7.58 -5.47
C CYS A 134 -22.62 -7.01 -4.68
N ARG A 135 -22.44 -6.77 -3.38
CA ARG A 135 -23.47 -6.23 -2.47
C ARG A 135 -23.74 -4.74 -2.65
N GLN A 136 -22.74 -3.98 -3.10
CA GLN A 136 -22.87 -2.54 -3.35
C GLN A 136 -22.39 -2.23 -4.77
N PRO A 137 -23.18 -2.59 -5.79
CA PRO A 137 -22.78 -2.42 -7.17
C PRO A 137 -22.81 -0.94 -7.56
N THR A 138 -23.76 -0.16 -7.08
CA THR A 138 -23.84 1.29 -7.34
C THR A 138 -23.27 2.06 -6.15
N ILE A 139 -22.19 2.81 -6.39
CA ILE A 139 -21.60 3.70 -5.37
C ILE A 139 -21.28 5.06 -6.00
N ASN A 140 -21.82 6.12 -5.41
CA ASN A 140 -21.47 7.48 -5.79
C ASN A 140 -20.09 7.79 -5.21
N CYS A 141 -19.17 8.11 -6.10
CA CYS A 141 -17.78 8.38 -5.75
C CYS A 141 -17.26 9.52 -6.63
N SER A 142 -16.29 10.28 -6.11
CA SER A 142 -15.66 11.35 -6.87
C SER A 142 -15.12 10.82 -8.22
N PHE A 143 -15.37 11.58 -9.29
CA PHE A 143 -14.88 11.28 -10.63
C PHE A 143 -13.36 11.44 -10.80
N LYS A 144 -12.66 12.04 -9.81
CA LYS A 144 -11.20 12.14 -9.82
C LYS A 144 -10.59 10.74 -9.70
N CYS A 145 -9.94 10.26 -10.76
CA CYS A 145 -9.31 8.94 -10.72
C CYS A 145 -8.02 8.93 -9.89
N VAL A 146 -7.67 7.74 -9.41
CA VAL A 146 -6.48 7.50 -8.58
C VAL A 146 -5.71 6.29 -9.08
N ALA A 147 -4.39 6.32 -9.00
CA ALA A 147 -3.56 5.16 -9.32
C ALA A 147 -3.77 4.08 -8.24
N ARG A 148 -4.21 2.88 -8.64
CA ARG A 148 -4.53 1.80 -7.69
C ARG A 148 -4.54 0.44 -8.37
N CYS A 149 -4.53 -0.60 -7.55
CA CYS A 149 -5.01 -1.92 -7.96
C CYS A 149 -6.54 -1.92 -7.93
N GLN A 150 -7.16 -2.39 -9.00
CA GLN A 150 -8.61 -2.55 -9.10
C GLN A 150 -8.95 -3.74 -10.00
N CYS A 151 -10.16 -4.27 -9.88
CA CYS A 151 -10.62 -5.31 -10.79
C CYS A 151 -10.70 -4.82 -12.25
N PRO A 152 -10.48 -5.72 -13.23
CA PRO A 152 -10.63 -5.40 -14.64
C PRO A 152 -12.06 -5.00 -14.98
N ARG A 153 -12.25 -4.34 -16.13
CA ARG A 153 -13.58 -3.90 -16.59
C ARG A 153 -14.53 -5.06 -16.87
N SER A 154 -14.02 -6.23 -17.24
CA SER A 154 -14.80 -7.46 -17.47
C SER A 154 -15.44 -8.02 -16.19
N SER A 155 -14.79 -7.84 -15.04
CA SER A 155 -15.24 -8.36 -13.74
C SER A 155 -15.10 -7.29 -12.64
N PRO A 156 -15.88 -6.19 -12.68
CA PRO A 156 -15.60 -4.98 -11.90
C PRO A 156 -15.97 -5.04 -10.41
N TYR A 157 -16.59 -6.13 -9.94
CA TYR A 157 -17.04 -6.27 -8.55
C TYR A 157 -16.00 -7.01 -7.73
N GLN A 158 -15.39 -6.33 -6.76
CA GLN A 158 -14.29 -6.88 -5.97
C GLN A 158 -14.81 -7.52 -4.68
N GLN A 159 -14.26 -8.70 -4.35
CA GLN A 159 -14.39 -9.32 -3.03
C GLN A 159 -13.01 -9.85 -2.61
N GLY A 160 -12.39 -9.19 -1.63
CA GLY A 160 -11.00 -9.46 -1.28
C GLY A 160 -10.05 -9.12 -2.45
N ASN A 161 -9.31 -10.12 -2.94
CA ASN A 161 -8.44 -9.99 -4.13
C ASN A 161 -9.00 -10.71 -5.37
N SER A 162 -10.29 -11.05 -5.35
CA SER A 162 -11.01 -11.72 -6.44
C SER A 162 -12.00 -10.76 -7.09
N CYS A 163 -12.26 -11.00 -8.37
CA CYS A 163 -13.00 -10.11 -9.25
C CYS A 163 -14.16 -10.84 -9.92
N PHE A 164 -15.36 -10.30 -9.75
CA PHE A 164 -16.60 -10.92 -10.18
C PHE A 164 -17.26 -10.04 -11.25
N ASN A 165 -17.87 -10.68 -12.25
CA ASN A 165 -18.81 -10.03 -13.13
C ASN A 165 -20.24 -10.10 -12.53
N LYS A 166 -21.22 -9.48 -13.18
CA LYS A 166 -22.60 -9.44 -12.67
C LYS A 166 -23.21 -10.83 -12.56
N SER A 167 -23.03 -11.69 -13.57
CA SER A 167 -23.58 -13.05 -13.58
C SER A 167 -23.05 -13.87 -12.41
N MET A 168 -21.73 -13.84 -12.18
CA MET A 168 -21.11 -14.54 -11.03
C MET A 168 -21.66 -14.01 -9.69
N CYS A 169 -21.85 -12.70 -9.54
CA CYS A 169 -22.46 -12.15 -8.32
C CYS A 169 -23.92 -12.63 -8.12
N GLN A 170 -24.67 -12.84 -9.20
CA GLN A 170 -26.06 -13.31 -9.15
C GLN A 170 -26.15 -14.81 -8.83
N GLU A 171 -25.29 -15.62 -9.45
CA GLU A 171 -25.16 -17.06 -9.17
C GLU A 171 -24.82 -17.31 -7.70
N LEU A 172 -23.97 -16.45 -7.11
CA LEU A 172 -23.61 -16.50 -5.69
C LEU A 172 -24.65 -15.86 -4.76
N GLN A 173 -25.79 -15.39 -5.29
CA GLN A 173 -26.85 -14.70 -4.54
C GLN A 173 -26.34 -13.50 -3.71
N LEU A 174 -25.27 -12.83 -4.19
CA LEU A 174 -24.67 -11.66 -3.55
C LEU A 174 -25.19 -10.34 -4.11
N TRP A 175 -25.87 -10.40 -5.26
CA TRP A 175 -26.40 -9.24 -5.94
C TRP A 175 -27.68 -8.75 -5.25
N PRO A 176 -27.86 -7.43 -5.01
CA PRO A 176 -29.08 -6.90 -4.41
C PRO A 176 -30.29 -7.26 -5.26
N SER A 177 -31.34 -7.78 -4.63
CA SER A 177 -32.64 -7.92 -5.27
C SER A 177 -33.09 -6.56 -5.82
N ARG A 178 -33.74 -6.56 -6.99
CA ARG A 178 -34.42 -5.34 -7.44
C ARG A 178 -35.52 -5.08 -6.41
N VAL A 179 -35.42 -3.95 -5.70
CA VAL A 179 -36.56 -3.36 -4.98
C VAL A 179 -37.53 -2.83 -6.03
#